data_AF-A0A1H6VG50-F1
#
_entry.id   AF-A0A1H6VG50-F1
#
_cell.length_a   1.000
_cell.length_b   1.000
_cell.length_c   1.000
_cell.angle_alpha   90.00
_cell.angle_beta   90.00
_cell.angle_gamma   90.00
#
_symmetry.space_group_name_H-M   'P 1'
#
loop_
_entity.id
_entity.type
_entity.pdbx_description
1 polymer ?
#
loop_
_entity_poly.entity_id
_entity_poly.type
_entity_poly.pdbx_seq_one_letter_code
_entity_poly.pdbx_strand_id
1 'polypeptide(L)'
;MGFQFGGVEWQEFYGKVGDVEFIGTDDAYLIPLGVDGLLVTKYAPADYMDTVNTMGQKFYASQEPLPHNKGVDLESQSNPLSICTRPRAIIKLGRA
;
A
#
# COMPACT_ATOMS: atom_id res chain seq x y z
N MET A 1 -10.56 -19.95 -5.05
CA MET A 1 -11.95 -19.52 -5.40
C MET A 1 -12.71 -19.45 -4.09
N GLY A 2 -13.41 -18.35 -3.79
CA GLY A 2 -13.94 -18.13 -2.44
C GLY A 2 -15.22 -18.91 -2.11
N PHE A 3 -15.58 -18.97 -0.82
CA PHE A 3 -16.86 -19.53 -0.36
C PHE A 3 -17.45 -18.70 0.80
N GLN A 4 -18.76 -18.83 1.00
CA GLN A 4 -19.48 -18.14 2.08
C GLN A 4 -19.68 -19.09 3.26
N PHE A 5 -19.29 -18.67 4.47
CA PHE A 5 -19.55 -19.43 5.69
C PHE A 5 -19.60 -18.51 6.91
N GLY A 6 -20.57 -18.73 7.80
CA GLY A 6 -20.70 -17.95 9.04
C GLY A 6 -20.99 -16.46 8.83
N GLY A 7 -21.59 -16.09 7.69
CA GLY A 7 -21.82 -14.69 7.31
C GLY A 7 -20.57 -13.94 6.84
N VAL A 8 -19.48 -14.67 6.56
CA VAL A 8 -18.21 -14.13 6.05
C VAL A 8 -17.91 -14.74 4.69
N GLU A 9 -17.38 -13.90 3.79
CA GLU A 9 -16.78 -14.35 2.55
C GLU A 9 -15.32 -14.75 2.79
N TRP A 10 -15.00 -16.01 2.55
CA TRP A 10 -13.64 -16.53 2.62
C TRP A 10 -13.02 -16.51 1.24
N GLN A 11 -11.86 -15.86 1.11
CA GLN A 11 -11.11 -15.75 -0.12
C GLN A 11 -9.66 -16.15 0.12
N GLU A 12 -9.11 -16.95 -0.78
CA GLU A 12 -7.69 -17.29 -0.79
C GLU A 12 -6.89 -16.15 -1.43
N PHE A 13 -5.81 -15.74 -0.78
CA PHE A 13 -4.92 -14.71 -1.29
C PHE A 13 -3.52 -15.29 -1.53
N TYR A 14 -3.11 -15.30 -2.80
CA TYR A 14 -1.81 -15.85 -3.22
C TYR A 14 -0.79 -14.76 -3.57
N GLY A 15 -1.04 -13.52 -3.14
CA GLY A 15 -0.16 -12.40 -3.42
C GLY A 15 1.19 -12.55 -2.72
N LYS A 16 2.27 -12.33 -3.47
CA LYS A 16 3.65 -12.39 -2.99
C LYS A 16 4.57 -11.43 -3.74
N VAL A 17 5.70 -11.10 -3.13
CA VAL A 17 6.80 -10.37 -3.76
C VAL A 17 8.06 -11.22 -3.68
N GLY A 18 8.56 -11.65 -4.84
CA GLY A 18 9.60 -12.70 -4.89
C GLY A 18 9.12 -13.97 -4.18
N ASP A 19 9.87 -14.38 -3.16
CA ASP A 19 9.57 -15.54 -2.32
C ASP A 19 8.82 -15.19 -1.02
N VAL A 20 8.48 -13.92 -0.81
CA VAL A 20 7.79 -13.46 0.42
C VAL A 20 6.28 -13.37 0.16
N GLU A 21 5.52 -14.25 0.80
CA GLU A 21 4.05 -14.21 0.79
C GLU A 21 3.53 -13.06 1.66
N PHE A 22 2.47 -12.39 1.18
CA PHE A 22 1.84 -11.31 1.95
C PHE A 22 0.97 -11.81 3.10
N ILE A 23 0.36 -13.00 2.92
CA ILE A 23 -0.37 -13.74 3.95
C ILE A 23 0.23 -15.14 3.96
N GLY A 24 0.76 -15.57 5.11
CA GLY A 24 1.43 -16.87 5.24
C GLY A 24 0.45 -18.03 5.14
N THR A 25 0.96 -19.23 4.83
CA THR A 25 0.19 -20.45 4.59
C THR A 25 -0.81 -20.82 5.70
N ASP A 26 -0.47 -20.55 6.96
CA ASP A 26 -1.30 -20.86 8.14
C ASP A 26 -1.97 -19.61 8.74
N ASP A 27 -1.90 -18.48 8.05
CA ASP A 27 -2.45 -17.20 8.49
C ASP A 27 -3.72 -16.85 7.71
N ALA A 28 -4.69 -16.26 8.39
CA ALA A 28 -5.82 -15.59 7.77
C ALA A 28 -6.12 -14.27 8.50
N TYR A 29 -6.78 -13.35 7.81
CA TYR A 29 -7.17 -12.06 8.37
C TYR A 29 -8.66 -11.84 8.15
N LEU A 30 -9.41 -11.68 9.23
CA LEU A 30 -10.80 -11.27 9.17
C LEU A 30 -10.87 -9.75 9.08
N ILE A 31 -11.36 -9.27 7.93
CA ILE A 31 -11.39 -7.84 7.61
C ILE A 31 -12.85 -7.43 7.41
N PRO A 32 -13.37 -6.47 8.19
CA PRO A 32 -14.70 -5.93 7.96
C PRO A 32 -14.72 -5.09 6.68
N LEU A 33 -15.64 -5.41 5.78
CA LEU A 33 -15.85 -4.68 4.54
C LEU A 33 -16.95 -3.62 4.71
N GLY A 34 -16.94 -2.60 3.85
CA GLY A 34 -17.94 -1.53 3.86
C GLY A 34 -17.78 -0.46 4.95
N VAL A 35 -16.68 -0.50 5.71
CA VAL A 35 -16.36 0.52 6.72
C VAL A 35 -15.54 1.64 6.05
N ASP A 36 -16.18 2.79 5.82
CA ASP A 36 -15.51 3.92 5.20
C ASP A 36 -14.33 4.42 6.05
N GLY A 37 -13.23 4.74 5.36
CA GLY A 37 -11.99 5.18 5.99
C GLY A 37 -11.28 4.16 6.90
N LEU A 38 -11.65 2.87 6.89
CA LEU A 38 -10.97 1.87 7.73
C LEU A 38 -9.51 1.67 7.31
N LEU A 39 -9.30 1.34 6.04
CA LEU A 39 -7.98 1.18 5.43
C LEU A 39 -7.75 2.36 4.50
N VAL A 40 -6.82 3.25 4.86
CA VAL A 40 -6.53 4.46 4.09
C VAL A 40 -5.04 4.55 3.81
N THR A 41 -4.70 5.05 2.62
CA THR A 41 -3.34 5.46 2.29
C THR A 41 -3.29 6.98 2.25
N LYS A 42 -2.38 7.55 3.05
CA LYS A 42 -2.04 8.98 3.02
C LYS A 42 -0.69 9.13 2.33
N TYR A 43 -0.42 10.32 1.79
CA TYR A 43 0.80 10.61 1.06
C TYR A 43 1.44 11.84 1.67
N ALA A 44 2.75 11.76 1.93
CA ALA A 44 3.55 12.89 2.32
C ALA A 44 4.10 13.61 1.07
N PRO A 45 4.51 14.88 1.18
CA PRO A 45 5.16 15.59 0.10
C PRO A 45 6.48 14.93 -0.31
N ALA A 46 6.90 15.16 -1.56
CA ALA A 46 8.26 14.83 -1.99
C ALA A 46 9.29 15.75 -1.30
N ASP A 47 10.53 15.30 -1.27
CA ASP A 47 11.67 16.05 -0.74
C ASP A 47 12.38 16.92 -1.79
N TYR A 48 11.75 17.13 -2.94
CA TYR A 48 12.20 18.09 -3.94
C TYR A 48 11.96 19.53 -3.46
N MET A 49 12.86 20.44 -3.84
CA MET A 49 12.82 21.85 -3.43
C MET A 49 11.52 22.57 -3.79
N ASP A 50 10.85 22.15 -4.86
CA ASP A 50 9.60 22.70 -5.38
C ASP A 50 8.34 22.06 -4.74
N THR A 51 8.49 20.94 -4.04
CA THR A 51 7.36 20.18 -3.48
C THR A 51 7.39 20.10 -1.95
N VAL A 52 8.51 20.42 -1.32
CA VAL A 52 8.63 20.50 0.14
C VAL A 52 7.58 21.47 0.71
N ASN A 53 6.97 21.10 1.84
CA ASN A 53 5.94 21.89 2.53
C ASN A 53 4.65 22.14 1.71
N THR A 54 4.38 21.32 0.69
CA THR A 54 3.11 21.33 -0.06
C THR A 54 2.18 20.19 0.39
N MET A 55 1.02 20.04 -0.25
CA MET A 55 0.18 18.86 -0.04
C MET A 55 0.77 17.64 -0.75
N GLY A 56 0.81 16.52 -0.03
CA GLY A 56 1.32 15.25 -0.55
C GLY A 56 0.50 14.73 -1.74
N GLN A 57 1.21 14.35 -2.80
CA GLN A 57 0.66 13.71 -3.99
C GLN A 57 1.04 12.24 -4.03
N LYS A 58 0.31 11.46 -4.85
CA LYS A 58 0.55 10.02 -4.97
C LYS A 58 1.89 9.70 -5.63
N PHE A 59 2.25 10.48 -6.64
CA PHE A 59 3.48 10.29 -7.40
C PHE A 59 4.05 11.66 -7.75
N TYR A 60 5.36 11.77 -7.65
CA TYR A 60 6.15 12.89 -8.11
C TYR A 60 7.13 12.40 -9.15
N ALA A 61 7.38 13.21 -10.18
CA ALA A 61 8.37 12.92 -11.19
C ALA A 61 9.21 14.17 -11.44
N SER A 62 10.52 14.03 -11.43
CA SER A 62 11.48 15.10 -11.76
C SER A 62 12.32 14.65 -12.96
N GLN A 63 12.70 15.60 -13.80
CA GLN A 63 13.55 15.33 -14.96
C GLN A 63 14.68 16.35 -15.01
N GLU A 64 15.90 15.90 -15.26
CA GLU A 64 17.02 16.78 -15.50
C GLU A 64 17.83 16.39 -16.76
N PRO A 65 18.23 17.35 -17.60
CA PRO A 65 19.14 17.07 -18.70
C PRO A 65 20.49 16.57 -18.20
N LEU A 66 21.00 15.48 -18.78
CA LEU A 66 22.35 15.00 -18.49
C LEU A 66 23.42 15.95 -19.05
N PRO A 67 24.66 15.93 -18.50
CA PRO A 67 25.75 16.74 -19.00
C PRO A 67 25.95 16.64 -20.52
N HIS A 68 26.21 17.78 -21.16
CA HIS A 68 26.35 17.94 -22.61
C HIS A 68 25.11 17.55 -23.45
N ASN A 69 23.90 17.57 -22.86
CA ASN A 69 22.65 17.19 -23.54
C ASN A 69 22.68 15.77 -24.13
N LYS A 70 23.41 14.85 -23.49
CA LYS A 70 23.54 13.46 -23.94
C LYS A 70 22.41 12.54 -23.48
N GLY A 71 21.41 13.08 -22.78
CA GLY A 71 20.22 12.36 -22.33
C GLY A 71 19.44 13.16 -21.29
N VAL A 72 18.48 12.49 -20.67
CA VAL A 72 17.64 13.01 -19.60
C VAL A 72 17.63 11.98 -18.47
N ASP A 73 17.88 12.43 -17.25
CA ASP A 73 17.63 11.65 -16.04
C ASP A 73 16.19 11.88 -15.59
N LEU A 74 15.55 10.81 -15.12
CA LEU A 74 14.16 10.82 -14.66
C LEU A 74 14.11 10.17 -13.29
N GLU A 75 13.67 10.94 -12.31
CA GLU A 75 13.41 10.45 -10.97
C GLU A 75 11.90 10.38 -10.72
N SER A 76 11.46 9.32 -10.03
CA SER A 76 10.09 9.18 -9.57
C SER A 76 10.07 8.84 -8.09
N GLN A 77 9.28 9.57 -7.32
CA GLN A 77 9.14 9.39 -5.88
C GLN A 77 7.65 9.26 -5.47
N SER A 78 7.41 8.48 -4.42
CA SER A 78 6.13 8.39 -3.74
C SER A 78 6.38 8.10 -2.26
N ASN A 79 5.70 8.85 -1.38
CA ASN A 79 5.85 8.72 0.08
C ASN A 79 4.52 8.26 0.73
N PRO A 80 4.08 7.01 0.52
CA PRO A 80 2.80 6.51 1.02
C PRO A 80 2.90 6.00 2.46
N LEU A 81 1.83 6.22 3.23
CA LEU A 81 1.60 5.59 4.53
C LEU A 81 0.20 4.97 4.54
N SER A 82 0.15 3.64 4.51
CA SER A 82 -1.09 2.86 4.61
C SER A 82 -1.38 2.54 6.07
N ILE A 83 -2.56 2.92 6.56
CA ILE A 83 -2.95 2.73 7.97
C ILE A 83 -4.34 2.09 8.08
N CYS A 84 -4.51 1.32 9.15
CA CYS A 84 -5.82 0.95 9.68
C CYS A 84 -6.24 1.98 10.74
N THR A 85 -7.28 2.78 10.46
CA THR A 85 -7.74 3.83 11.38
C THR A 85 -8.35 3.27 12.67
N ARG A 86 -8.70 1.99 12.68
CA ARG A 86 -9.16 1.25 13.86
C ARG A 86 -8.37 -0.06 13.99
N PRO A 87 -7.15 -0.03 14.58
CA PRO A 87 -6.21 -1.17 14.55
C PRO A 87 -6.79 -2.50 15.03
N ARG A 88 -7.75 -2.47 15.97
CA ARG A 88 -8.40 -3.66 16.53
C ARG A 88 -9.51 -4.26 15.66
N ALA A 89 -9.85 -3.63 14.53
CA ALA A 89 -10.93 -4.08 13.65
C ALA A 89 -10.52 -5.28 12.79
N ILE A 90 -9.23 -5.48 12.56
CA ILE A 90 -8.71 -6.64 11.81
C ILE A 90 -8.26 -7.69 12.81
N ILE A 91 -8.78 -8.91 12.65
CA ILE A 91 -8.44 -10.04 13.52
C ILE A 91 -7.58 -11.01 12.73
N LYS A 92 -6.35 -11.25 13.20
CA LYS A 92 -5.52 -12.32 12.70
C LYS A 92 -6.07 -13.65 13.23
N LEU A 93 -6.35 -14.57 12.32
CA LEU A 93 -6.72 -15.94 12.59
C LEU A 93 -5.49 -16.79 12.27
N GLY A 94 -5.12 -17.66 13.20
CA GLY A 94 -4.02 -18.60 13.02
C GLY A 94 -4.43 -19.97 13.53
N ARG A 95 -3.58 -20.95 13.28
CA ARG A 95 -3.73 -22.29 13.83
C ARG A 95 -3.69 -22.23 15.37
N ALA A 96 -4.60 -22.98 16.00
CA ALA A 96 -4.61 -23.20 17.45
C ALA A 96 -3.49 -24.16 17.90
#